data_AF-A0A3M1XYH5-F1
#
_entry.id   AF-A0A3M1XYH5-F1
#
_cell.length_a   1.000
_cell.length_b   1.000
_cell.length_c   1.000
_cell.angle_alpha   90.00
_cell.angle_beta   90.00
_cell.angle_gamma   90.00
#
_symmetry.space_group_name_H-M   'P 1'
#
loop_
_entity.id
_entity.type
_entity.pdbx_description
1 polymer ?
#
loop_
_entity_poly.entity_id
_entity_poly.type
_entity_poly.pdbx_seq_one_letter_code
_entity_poly.pdbx_strand_id
1 'polypeptide(L)'
;IAAPLIMTPHYIASSLDAFPIEFLDFRLIHKTIYGDDLLSDLNIESRHLRLQAEREIKSKLIWLRQGYLSTMGDKRAIIENLSKSISGFMPLFRAIIVLYGEVPPVARIDVVNKLQDITKMETNIYERVLQIRQKKLKPDSPETDGIFKEFYHATERLGRLIDEIQI
;
A
#
# COMPACT_ATOMS: atom_id res chain seq x y z
N ILE A 1 -12.75 -16.50 11.55
CA ILE A 1 -11.37 -16.99 11.32
C ILE A 1 -11.31 -17.41 9.85
N ALA A 2 -10.35 -16.93 9.08
CA ALA A 2 -10.16 -17.36 7.69
C ALA A 2 -9.26 -18.60 7.67
N ALA A 3 -9.50 -19.51 6.73
CA ALA A 3 -8.63 -20.66 6.51
C ALA A 3 -7.22 -20.19 6.04
N PRO A 4 -6.15 -20.92 6.36
CA PRO A 4 -4.82 -20.60 5.87
C PRO A 4 -4.75 -20.73 4.33
N LEU A 5 -3.87 -19.94 3.71
CA LEU A 5 -3.52 -20.12 2.32
C LEU A 5 -2.70 -21.40 2.16
N ILE A 6 -3.13 -22.27 1.25
CA ILE A 6 -2.42 -23.49 0.88
C ILE A 6 -1.94 -23.32 -0.55
N MET A 7 -0.62 -23.40 -0.75
CA MET A 7 0.02 -23.18 -2.05
C MET A 7 1.08 -24.27 -2.29
N THR A 8 1.20 -24.71 -3.53
CA THR A 8 2.29 -25.60 -3.95
C THR A 8 3.44 -24.76 -4.50
N PRO A 9 4.68 -25.30 -4.56
CA PRO A 9 5.80 -24.61 -5.20
C PRO A 9 5.48 -24.18 -6.65
N HIS A 10 4.79 -25.06 -7.39
CA HIS A 10 4.36 -24.75 -8.77
C HIS A 10 3.39 -23.57 -8.81
N TYR A 11 2.40 -23.53 -7.92
CA TYR A 11 1.43 -22.44 -7.84
C TYR A 11 2.12 -21.10 -7.53
N ILE A 12 3.10 -21.09 -6.62
CA ILE A 12 3.88 -19.89 -6.30
C ILE A 12 4.60 -19.40 -7.56
N ALA A 13 5.37 -20.29 -8.21
CA ALA A 13 6.15 -19.94 -9.39
C ALA A 13 5.29 -19.43 -10.55
N SER A 14 4.10 -20.00 -10.77
CA SER A 14 3.18 -19.60 -11.84
C SER A 14 2.31 -18.39 -11.49
N SER A 15 2.47 -17.78 -10.32
CA SER A 15 1.62 -16.68 -9.84
C SER A 15 2.39 -15.38 -9.59
N LEU A 16 3.71 -15.36 -9.84
CA LEU A 16 4.56 -14.19 -9.59
C LEU A 16 4.26 -13.01 -10.53
N ASP A 17 3.62 -13.25 -11.66
CA ASP A 17 3.16 -12.23 -12.61
C ASP A 17 1.77 -11.67 -12.26
N ALA A 18 0.89 -12.52 -11.71
CA ALA A 18 -0.48 -12.19 -11.35
C ALA A 18 -0.62 -11.53 -9.97
N PHE A 19 0.23 -11.93 -9.01
CA PHE A 19 0.24 -11.43 -7.63
C PHE A 19 1.64 -10.92 -7.17
N PRO A 20 2.38 -10.13 -7.98
CA PRO A 20 3.74 -9.72 -7.64
C PRO A 20 3.85 -8.92 -6.34
N ILE A 21 2.87 -8.09 -5.98
CA ILE A 21 2.88 -7.30 -4.75
C ILE A 21 2.73 -8.20 -3.53
N GLU A 22 1.80 -9.16 -3.57
CA GLU A 22 1.57 -10.11 -2.48
C GLU A 22 2.79 -11.00 -2.25
N PHE A 23 3.37 -11.55 -3.33
CA PHE A 23 4.58 -12.37 -3.22
C PHE A 23 5.81 -11.56 -2.84
N LEU A 24 5.88 -10.27 -3.20
CA LEU A 24 6.90 -9.36 -2.68
C LEU A 24 6.77 -9.19 -1.17
N ASP A 25 5.56 -8.94 -0.67
CA ASP A 25 5.31 -8.80 0.77
C ASP A 25 5.60 -10.12 1.51
N PHE A 26 5.27 -11.29 0.93
CA PHE A 26 5.66 -12.58 1.47
C PHE A 26 7.18 -12.74 1.52
N ARG A 27 7.90 -12.44 0.44
CA ARG A 27 9.37 -12.49 0.41
C ARG A 27 10.00 -11.59 1.49
N LEU A 28 9.46 -10.38 1.67
CA LEU A 28 9.96 -9.40 2.64
C LEU A 28 9.57 -9.72 4.09
N ILE A 29 8.40 -10.32 4.29
CA ILE A 29 7.75 -10.47 5.60
C ILE A 29 7.23 -11.90 5.75
N HIS A 30 8.15 -12.84 5.91
CA HIS A 30 7.84 -14.20 6.31
C HIS A 30 8.83 -14.70 7.36
N LYS A 31 8.47 -15.81 7.97
CA LYS A 31 9.38 -16.61 8.77
C LYS A 31 9.08 -18.07 8.50
N THR A 32 10.06 -18.78 7.95
CA THR A 32 9.96 -20.23 7.76
C THR A 32 10.00 -20.91 9.12
N ILE A 33 8.91 -21.61 9.46
CA ILE A 33 8.79 -22.32 10.73
C ILE A 33 9.31 -23.76 10.59
N TYR A 34 9.14 -24.36 9.41
CA TYR A 34 9.55 -25.73 9.10
C TYR A 34 9.73 -25.92 7.59
N GLY A 35 10.67 -26.77 7.19
CA GLY A 35 10.95 -27.11 5.80
C GLY A 35 11.78 -26.07 5.06
N ASP A 36 11.80 -26.20 3.73
CA ASP A 36 12.52 -25.29 2.85
C ASP A 36 11.84 -23.92 2.80
N ASP A 37 12.66 -22.86 2.72
CA ASP A 37 12.17 -21.51 2.50
C ASP A 37 11.97 -21.28 0.99
N LEU A 38 10.71 -21.32 0.57
CA LEU A 38 10.33 -21.12 -0.83
C LEU A 38 10.10 -19.64 -1.18
N LEU A 39 10.17 -18.72 -0.21
CA LEU A 39 9.76 -17.33 -0.37
C LEU A 39 10.94 -16.35 -0.46
N SER A 40 12.10 -16.69 0.11
CA SER A 40 13.27 -15.79 0.12
C SER A 40 13.84 -15.46 -1.26
N ASP A 41 13.87 -16.44 -2.17
CA ASP A 41 14.51 -16.33 -3.48
C ASP A 41 13.53 -16.08 -4.65
N LEU A 42 12.33 -15.59 -4.37
CA LEU A 42 11.35 -15.29 -5.42
C LEU A 42 11.87 -14.19 -6.35
N ASN A 43 11.98 -14.51 -7.64
CA ASN A 43 12.31 -13.55 -8.69
C ASN A 43 11.03 -12.89 -9.23
N ILE A 44 10.75 -11.67 -8.78
CA ILE A 44 9.57 -10.90 -9.18
C ILE A 44 10.00 -9.88 -10.22
N GLU A 45 9.54 -10.03 -11.46
CA GLU A 45 9.90 -9.12 -12.52
C GLU A 45 9.28 -7.73 -12.30
N SER A 46 10.11 -6.69 -12.38
CA SER A 46 9.69 -5.30 -12.18
C SER A 46 8.53 -4.89 -13.09
N ARG A 47 8.44 -5.44 -14.32
CA ARG A 47 7.34 -5.15 -15.26
C ARG A 47 5.97 -5.54 -14.71
N HIS A 48 5.88 -6.69 -14.04
CA HIS A 48 4.64 -7.18 -13.46
C HIS A 48 4.33 -6.39 -12.17
N LEU A 49 5.36 -6.12 -11.37
CA LEU A 49 5.23 -5.33 -10.16
C LEU A 49 4.70 -3.91 -10.45
N ARG A 50 5.23 -3.23 -11.47
CA ARG A 50 4.76 -1.90 -11.92
C ARG A 50 3.33 -1.94 -12.40
N LEU A 51 3.00 -2.93 -13.23
CA LEU A 51 1.65 -3.08 -13.77
C LEU A 51 0.62 -3.30 -12.65
N GLN A 52 0.91 -4.16 -11.66
CA GLN A 52 0.01 -4.35 -10.52
C GLN A 52 -0.04 -3.09 -9.65
N ALA A 53 1.09 -2.42 -9.39
CA ALA A 53 1.11 -1.18 -8.61
C ALA A 53 0.22 -0.09 -9.24
N GLU A 54 0.27 0.05 -10.57
CA GLU A 54 -0.57 0.98 -11.31
C GLU A 54 -2.07 0.61 -11.23
N ARG A 55 -2.40 -0.68 -11.38
CA ARG A 55 -3.77 -1.16 -11.23
C ARG A 55 -4.30 -0.93 -9.81
N GLU A 56 -3.46 -1.19 -8.81
CA GLU A 56 -3.82 -1.11 -7.42
C GLU A 56 -4.02 0.34 -6.96
N ILE A 57 -3.14 1.27 -7.33
CA ILE A 57 -3.31 2.70 -7.02
C ILE A 57 -4.57 3.27 -7.70
N LYS A 58 -4.83 2.92 -8.97
CA LYS A 58 -6.04 3.34 -9.70
C LYS A 58 -7.31 2.80 -9.04
N SER A 59 -7.27 1.54 -8.61
CA SER A 59 -8.37 0.92 -7.86
C SER A 59 -8.61 1.64 -6.53
N LYS A 60 -7.55 1.92 -5.75
CA LYS A 60 -7.66 2.69 -4.48
C LYS A 60 -8.25 4.09 -4.71
N LEU A 61 -7.89 4.79 -5.79
CA LEU A 61 -8.49 6.10 -6.13
C LEU A 61 -10.00 6.00 -6.40
N ILE A 62 -10.45 4.95 -7.10
CA ILE A 62 -11.89 4.70 -7.32
C ILE A 62 -12.58 4.47 -5.97
N TRP A 63 -12.03 3.61 -5.11
CA TRP A 63 -12.58 3.32 -3.79
C TRP A 63 -12.60 4.54 -2.87
N LEU A 64 -11.59 5.42 -2.93
CA LEU A 64 -11.57 6.67 -2.17
C LEU A 64 -12.72 7.59 -2.58
N ARG A 65 -12.95 7.76 -3.89
CA ARG A 65 -14.04 8.60 -4.42
C ARG A 65 -15.41 8.02 -4.04
N GLN A 66 -15.62 6.74 -4.29
CA GLN A 66 -16.88 6.06 -3.94
C GLN A 66 -17.13 6.07 -2.43
N GLY A 67 -16.10 5.79 -1.63
CA GLY A 67 -16.17 5.77 -0.18
C GLY A 67 -16.37 7.15 0.44
N TYR A 68 -15.95 8.22 -0.23
CA TYR A 68 -16.28 9.59 0.18
C TYR A 68 -17.74 9.91 -0.12
N LEU A 69 -18.22 9.65 -1.33
CA LEU A 69 -19.60 9.92 -1.73
C LEU A 69 -20.62 9.16 -0.87
N SER A 70 -20.34 7.90 -0.53
CA SER A 70 -21.23 7.08 0.29
C SER A 70 -21.39 7.57 1.73
N THR A 71 -20.50 8.43 2.22
CA THR A 71 -20.61 9.02 3.57
C THR A 71 -21.66 10.11 3.66
N MET A 72 -22.12 10.66 2.52
CA MET A 72 -23.03 11.80 2.47
C MET A 72 -22.57 13.00 3.34
N GLY A 73 -21.26 13.16 3.51
CA GLY A 73 -20.67 14.23 4.31
C GLY A 73 -20.53 13.95 5.81
N ASP A 74 -20.87 12.73 6.28
CA ASP A 74 -20.60 12.31 7.65
C ASP A 74 -19.09 12.26 7.92
N LYS A 75 -18.61 13.21 8.73
CA LYS A 75 -17.18 13.37 9.05
C LYS A 75 -16.60 12.16 9.76
N ARG A 76 -17.36 11.54 10.64
CA ARG A 76 -16.90 10.35 11.36
C ARG A 76 -16.73 9.19 10.39
N ALA A 77 -17.69 8.99 9.49
CA ALA A 77 -17.62 7.95 8.47
C ALA A 77 -16.44 8.15 7.51
N ILE A 78 -16.16 9.40 7.09
CA ILE A 78 -14.99 9.72 6.25
C ILE A 78 -13.69 9.29 6.91
N ILE A 79 -13.46 9.72 8.16
CA ILE A 79 -12.25 9.39 8.91
C ILE A 79 -12.15 7.89 9.16
N GLU A 80 -13.25 7.23 9.48
CA GLU A 80 -13.29 5.78 9.67
C GLU A 80 -12.90 5.02 8.39
N ASN A 81 -13.41 5.44 7.23
CA ASN A 81 -13.08 4.84 5.94
C ASN A 81 -11.59 5.02 5.58
N LEU A 82 -11.03 6.22 5.76
CA LEU A 82 -9.61 6.48 5.53
C LEU A 82 -8.71 5.68 6.47
N SER A 83 -9.04 5.67 7.76
CA SER A 83 -8.31 4.94 8.79
C SER A 83 -8.32 3.42 8.55
N LYS A 84 -9.42 2.88 8.02
CA LYS A 84 -9.52 1.46 7.66
C LYS A 84 -8.68 1.11 6.43
N SER A 85 -8.60 2.00 5.44
CA SER A 85 -7.94 1.74 4.16
C SER A 85 -6.41 1.80 4.22
N ILE A 86 -5.82 2.63 5.10
CA ILE A 86 -4.37 2.91 5.12
C ILE A 86 -3.48 1.67 5.26
N SER A 87 -3.90 0.64 6.00
CA SER A 87 -3.11 -0.60 6.11
C SER A 87 -2.89 -1.28 4.76
N GLY A 88 -3.87 -1.19 3.86
CA GLY A 88 -3.78 -1.77 2.53
C GLY A 88 -2.88 -0.98 1.57
N PHE A 89 -2.31 0.15 1.98
CA PHE A 89 -1.33 0.88 1.17
C PHE A 89 0.11 0.40 1.40
N MET A 90 0.39 -0.28 2.52
CA MET A 90 1.77 -0.67 2.86
C MET A 90 2.40 -1.61 1.83
N PRO A 91 1.74 -2.67 1.34
CA PRO A 91 2.32 -3.53 0.30
C PRO A 91 2.63 -2.74 -0.98
N LEU A 92 1.71 -1.88 -1.40
CA LEU A 92 1.88 -0.99 -2.55
C LEU A 92 3.09 -0.05 -2.36
N PHE A 93 3.25 0.55 -1.18
CA PHE A 93 4.39 1.45 -0.92
C PHE A 93 5.72 0.70 -0.96
N ARG A 94 5.78 -0.54 -0.46
CA ARG A 94 6.98 -1.38 -0.60
C ARG A 94 7.27 -1.74 -2.05
N ALA A 95 6.23 -2.04 -2.83
CA ALA A 95 6.37 -2.26 -4.26
C ALA A 95 6.95 -1.03 -4.98
N ILE A 96 6.45 0.17 -4.66
CA ILE A 96 7.01 1.42 -5.20
C ILE A 96 8.49 1.57 -4.80
N ILE A 97 8.85 1.35 -3.54
CA ILE A 97 10.25 1.44 -3.10
C ILE A 97 11.16 0.49 -3.90
N VAL A 98 10.72 -0.75 -4.11
CA VAL A 98 11.46 -1.73 -4.94
C VAL A 98 11.58 -1.29 -6.40
N LEU A 99 10.53 -0.71 -6.97
CA LEU A 99 10.56 -0.19 -8.34
C LEU A 99 11.55 0.97 -8.52
N TYR A 100 11.87 1.69 -7.45
CA TYR A 100 12.92 2.71 -7.42
C TYR A 100 14.32 2.12 -7.15
N GLY A 101 14.47 0.80 -7.10
CA GLY A 101 15.75 0.11 -6.86
C GLY A 101 16.19 0.11 -5.40
N GLU A 102 15.29 0.40 -4.47
CA GLU A 102 15.57 0.57 -3.05
C GLU A 102 15.02 -0.59 -2.22
N VAL A 103 15.59 -0.81 -1.02
CA VAL A 103 15.12 -1.85 -0.10
C VAL A 103 14.00 -1.29 0.80
N PRO A 104 12.79 -1.88 0.77
CA PRO A 104 11.69 -1.43 1.60
C PRO A 104 11.86 -1.89 3.06
N PRO A 105 11.62 -1.01 4.04
CA PRO A 105 11.58 -1.42 5.44
C PRO A 105 10.30 -2.21 5.76
N VAL A 106 10.32 -2.92 6.88
CA VAL A 106 9.15 -3.70 7.35
C VAL A 106 8.17 -2.83 8.13
N ALA A 107 8.67 -1.97 9.03
CA ALA A 107 7.85 -1.14 9.89
C ALA A 107 7.10 -0.07 9.08
N ARG A 108 5.80 0.08 9.35
CA ARG A 108 4.89 0.93 8.54
C ARG A 108 5.32 2.39 8.48
N ILE A 109 5.81 2.92 9.60
CA ILE A 109 6.26 4.32 9.65
C ILE A 109 7.49 4.53 8.78
N ASP A 110 8.45 3.59 8.84
CA ASP A 110 9.67 3.64 8.05
C ASP A 110 9.36 3.47 6.56
N VAL A 111 8.33 2.71 6.19
CA VAL A 111 7.86 2.60 4.80
C VAL A 111 7.39 3.94 4.28
N VAL A 112 6.62 4.69 5.06
CA VAL A 112 6.14 6.03 4.67
C VAL A 112 7.31 7.00 4.54
N ASN A 113 8.24 7.00 5.50
CA ASN A 113 9.44 7.84 5.46
C ASN A 113 10.32 7.53 4.24
N LYS A 114 10.58 6.26 3.97
CA LYS A 114 11.36 5.84 2.80
C LYS A 114 10.67 6.23 1.49
N LEU A 115 9.34 6.13 1.43
CA LEU A 115 8.55 6.56 0.27
C LEU A 115 8.70 8.07 0.03
N GLN A 116 8.67 8.89 1.08
CA GLN A 116 8.96 10.33 0.99
C GLN A 116 10.33 10.60 0.38
N ASP A 117 11.35 9.91 0.90
CA ASP A 117 12.74 10.13 0.52
C ASP A 117 13.00 9.82 -0.95
N ILE A 118 12.40 8.76 -1.49
CA ILE A 118 12.61 8.34 -2.88
C ILE A 118 11.75 9.14 -3.87
N THR A 119 10.52 9.49 -3.49
CA THR A 119 9.58 10.20 -4.38
C THR A 119 9.74 11.72 -4.33
N LYS A 120 10.41 12.23 -3.29
CA LYS A 120 10.49 13.67 -2.97
C LYS A 120 9.12 14.34 -2.82
N MET A 121 8.08 13.55 -2.58
CA MET A 121 6.73 14.03 -2.34
C MET A 121 6.44 14.12 -0.85
N GLU A 122 5.65 15.12 -0.46
CA GLU A 122 5.05 15.16 0.87
C GLU A 122 4.13 13.96 1.09
N THR A 123 4.51 13.08 2.04
CA THR A 123 3.77 11.86 2.41
C THR A 123 3.23 11.91 3.84
N ASN A 124 3.42 13.02 4.55
CA ASN A 124 3.00 13.27 5.93
C ASN A 124 1.53 12.90 6.21
N ILE A 125 0.66 13.03 5.20
CA ILE A 125 -0.74 12.64 5.32
C ILE A 125 -0.94 11.13 5.57
N TYR A 126 -0.10 10.26 5.01
CA TYR A 126 -0.17 8.82 5.26
C TYR A 126 0.21 8.49 6.70
N GLU A 127 1.23 9.15 7.24
CA GLU A 127 1.59 9.04 8.65
C GLU A 127 0.43 9.52 9.55
N ARG A 128 -0.14 10.69 9.25
CA ARG A 128 -1.27 11.24 10.02
C ARG A 128 -2.44 10.25 10.06
N VAL A 129 -2.80 9.65 8.92
CA VAL A 129 -3.88 8.64 8.86
C VAL A 129 -3.49 7.35 9.59
N LEU A 130 -2.22 6.93 9.58
CA LEU A 130 -1.74 5.81 10.42
C LEU A 130 -1.89 6.11 11.93
N GLN A 131 -1.59 7.34 12.37
CA GLN A 131 -1.76 7.77 13.75
C GLN A 131 -3.23 7.80 14.18
N ILE A 132 -4.13 8.24 13.28
CA ILE A 132 -5.59 8.17 13.49
C ILE A 132 -6.04 6.73 13.66
N ARG A 133 -5.57 5.82 12.80
CA ARG A 133 -5.87 4.38 12.93
C ARG A 133 -5.41 3.79 14.25
N GLN A 134 -4.25 4.22 14.74
CA GLN A 134 -3.71 3.81 16.03
C GLN A 134 -4.41 4.48 17.22
N LYS A 135 -5.43 5.31 16.99
CA LYS A 135 -6.14 6.13 17.99
C LYS A 135 -5.22 7.10 18.75
N LYS A 136 -4.05 7.40 18.20
CA LYS A 136 -3.08 8.37 18.76
C LYS A 136 -3.46 9.81 18.41
N LEU A 137 -4.15 10.01 17.29
CA LEU A 137 -4.69 11.29 16.85
C LEU A 137 -6.21 11.17 16.69
N LYS A 138 -6.95 12.18 17.15
CA LYS A 138 -8.38 12.33 16.88
C LYS A 138 -8.58 13.65 16.15
N PRO A 139 -8.92 13.61 14.86
CA PRO A 139 -9.16 14.84 14.10
C PRO A 139 -10.49 15.45 14.52
N ASP A 140 -10.54 16.78 14.51
CA ASP A 140 -11.79 17.51 14.70
C ASP A 140 -12.61 17.52 13.41
N SER A 141 -13.92 17.73 13.54
CA SER A 141 -14.87 17.75 12.41
C SER A 141 -14.45 18.70 11.26
N PRO A 142 -13.98 19.94 11.53
CA PRO A 142 -13.56 20.87 10.47
C PRO A 142 -12.33 20.39 9.67
N GLU A 143 -11.46 19.58 10.25
CA GLU A 143 -10.22 19.11 9.60
C GLU A 143 -10.47 17.97 8.62
N THR A 144 -11.60 17.28 8.75
CA THR A 144 -11.85 16.00 8.08
C THR A 144 -11.80 16.11 6.55
N ASP A 145 -12.36 17.17 5.98
CA ASP A 145 -12.34 17.38 4.53
C ASP A 145 -10.93 17.69 4.02
N GLY A 146 -10.12 18.40 4.82
CA GLY A 146 -8.71 18.66 4.52
C GLY A 146 -7.91 17.36 4.48
N ILE A 147 -8.06 16.52 5.51
CA ILE A 147 -7.40 15.21 5.59
C ILE A 147 -7.74 14.34 4.37
N PHE A 148 -9.03 14.27 4.01
CA PHE A 148 -9.44 13.50 2.83
C PHE A 148 -8.82 14.05 1.54
N LYS A 149 -8.89 15.37 1.31
CA LYS A 149 -8.34 16.01 0.11
C LYS A 149 -6.83 15.79 0.00
N GLU A 150 -6.09 16.02 1.07
CA GLU A 150 -4.64 15.79 1.11
C GLU A 150 -4.30 14.32 0.81
N PHE A 151 -5.02 13.38 1.40
CA PHE A 151 -4.81 11.95 1.21
C PHE A 151 -5.09 11.53 -0.23
N TYR A 152 -6.20 12.02 -0.79
CA TYR A 152 -6.59 11.78 -2.17
C TYR A 152 -5.54 12.32 -3.15
N HIS A 153 -5.10 13.58 -2.99
CA HIS A 153 -4.13 14.19 -3.89
C HIS A 153 -2.73 13.56 -3.76
N ALA A 154 -2.31 13.16 -2.56
CA ALA A 154 -1.08 12.39 -2.39
C ALA A 154 -1.15 11.06 -3.16
N THR A 155 -2.29 10.37 -3.07
CA THR A 155 -2.53 9.08 -3.75
C THR A 155 -2.58 9.24 -5.27
N GLU A 156 -3.20 10.32 -5.76
CA GLU A 156 -3.25 10.67 -7.18
C GLU A 156 -1.86 10.98 -7.74
N ARG A 157 -1.04 11.74 -6.99
CA ARG A 157 0.35 12.02 -7.36
C ARG A 157 1.20 10.75 -7.41
N LEU A 158 1.07 9.84 -6.43
CA LEU A 158 1.75 8.54 -6.47
C LEU A 158 1.33 7.73 -7.72
N GLY A 159 0.06 7.80 -8.10
CA GLY A 159 -0.43 7.15 -9.31
C GLY A 159 0.28 7.63 -10.58
N ARG A 160 0.55 8.94 -10.69
CA ARG A 160 1.32 9.49 -11.81
C ARG A 160 2.77 9.03 -11.79
N LEU A 161 3.41 9.04 -10.62
CA LEU A 161 4.79 8.56 -10.50
C LEU A 161 4.93 7.10 -10.97
N ILE A 162 4.02 6.20 -10.54
CA ILE A 162 4.05 4.79 -10.94
C ILE A 162 3.90 4.62 -12.47
N ASP A 163 3.08 5.47 -13.10
CA ASP A 163 2.87 5.49 -14.55
C ASP A 163 4.14 5.89 -15.31
N GLU A 164 4.94 6.79 -14.73
CA GLU A 164 6.18 7.33 -15.32
C GLU A 164 7.42 6.43 -15.10
N ILE A 165 7.35 5.42 -14.24
CA ILE A 165 8.46 4.48 -14.00
C ILE A 165 8.77 3.70 -15.28
N GLN A 166 9.99 3.86 -15.79
CA GLN A 166 10.51 3.08 -16.92
C GLN A 166 11.17 1.79 -16.42
N ILE A 167 10.90 0.67 -17.12
CA ILE A 167 11.37 -0.69 -16.78
C ILE A 167 11.98 -1.35 -18.00
#